data_AF-A0A8J8GH41-F1
#
_entry.id   AF-A0A8J8GH41-F1
#
_cell.length_a   1.000
_cell.length_b   1.000
_cell.length_c   1.000
_cell.angle_alpha   90.00
_cell.angle_beta   90.00
_cell.angle_gamma   90.00
#
_symmetry.space_group_name_H-M   'P 1'
#
loop_
_entity.id
_entity.type
_entity.pdbx_description
1 polymer ?
#
loop_
_entity_poly.entity_id
_entity_poly.type
_entity_poly.pdbx_seq_one_letter_code
_entity_poly.pdbx_strand_id
1 'polypeptide(L)'
;MTDKQKKFVNFILWICMFAVVAKILFTLFSSHRIDSYGLFVLSIFVASLLELHTFGKMSYIGGDSKGRQTDEMEEHIVRVSSKISYFALMVIVLIIMSVTEYLDGQEGFNNIPLMLVFCATIVTLPFVQFLVAKKYK
;
A
#
# COMPACT_ATOMS: atom_id res chain seq x y z
N MET A 1 -9.96 -19.93 4.57
CA MET A 1 -9.19 -19.98 3.31
C MET A 1 -8.16 -21.09 3.44
N THR A 2 -8.17 -22.09 2.54
CA THR A 2 -7.20 -23.20 2.55
C THR A 2 -5.82 -22.71 2.07
N ASP A 3 -4.72 -23.33 2.52
CA ASP A 3 -3.36 -22.87 2.17
C ASP A 3 -3.08 -22.85 0.66
N LYS A 4 -3.67 -23.78 -0.10
CA LYS A 4 -3.60 -23.77 -1.57
C LYS A 4 -4.25 -22.52 -2.17
N GLN A 5 -5.39 -22.08 -1.64
CA GLN A 5 -6.09 -20.87 -2.09
C GLN A 5 -5.27 -19.62 -1.78
N LYS A 6 -4.61 -19.54 -0.61
CA LYS A 6 -3.74 -18.40 -0.26
C LYS A 6 -2.56 -18.25 -1.20
N LYS A 7 -1.89 -19.36 -1.53
CA LYS A 7 -0.78 -19.38 -2.50
C LYS A 7 -1.24 -18.97 -3.89
N PHE A 8 -2.42 -19.42 -4.32
CA PHE A 8 -3.00 -19.07 -5.61
C PHE A 8 -3.37 -17.58 -5.70
N VAL A 9 -4.03 -17.03 -4.67
CA VAL A 9 -4.36 -15.59 -4.62
C VAL A 9 -3.11 -14.73 -4.57
N ASN A 10 -2.09 -15.12 -3.79
CA ASN A 10 -0.82 -14.39 -3.76
C ASN A 10 -0.14 -14.37 -5.14
N PHE A 11 -0.16 -15.49 -5.86
CA PHE A 11 0.39 -15.58 -7.21
C PHE A 11 -0.34 -14.66 -8.21
N ILE A 12 -1.67 -14.63 -8.16
CA ILE A 12 -2.48 -13.74 -9.00
C ILE A 12 -2.18 -12.27 -8.67
N LEU A 13 -2.13 -11.91 -7.40
CA LEU A 13 -1.85 -10.53 -6.98
C LEU A 13 -0.48 -10.05 -7.48
N TRP A 14 0.54 -10.91 -7.45
CA TRP A 14 1.86 -10.59 -8.02
C TRP A 14 1.81 -10.36 -9.54
N ILE A 15 1.06 -11.17 -10.27
CA ILE A 15 0.89 -10.99 -11.72
C ILE A 15 0.17 -9.66 -12.01
N CYS A 16 -0.92 -9.36 -11.29
CA CYS A 16 -1.66 -8.11 -11.46
C CYS A 16 -0.79 -6.90 -11.13
N MET A 17 0.00 -6.95 -10.04
CA MET A 17 0.95 -5.90 -9.70
C MET A 17 1.97 -5.68 -10.81
N PHE A 18 2.55 -6.76 -11.36
CA PHE A 18 3.53 -6.66 -12.44
C PHE A 18 2.92 -6.03 -13.71
N ALA A 19 1.69 -6.40 -14.06
CA ALA A 19 0.98 -5.81 -15.19
C ALA A 19 0.73 -4.30 -15.01
N VAL A 20 0.34 -3.88 -13.80
CA VAL A 20 0.12 -2.46 -13.49
C VAL A 20 1.43 -1.67 -13.53
N VAL A 21 2.51 -2.21 -12.97
CA VAL A 21 3.85 -1.58 -13.04
C VAL A 21 4.31 -1.44 -14.50
N ALA A 22 4.15 -2.49 -15.30
CA ALA A 22 4.49 -2.45 -16.72
C ALA A 22 3.70 -1.37 -17.48
N LYS A 23 2.40 -1.21 -17.18
CA LYS A 23 1.55 -0.16 -17.77
C LYS A 23 2.04 1.24 -17.39
N ILE A 24 2.38 1.46 -16.12
CA ILE A 24 2.89 2.74 -15.64
C ILE A 24 4.21 3.08 -16.33
N LEU A 25 5.16 2.13 -16.38
CA LEU A 25 6.45 2.31 -17.05
C LEU A 25 6.29 2.60 -18.55
N PHE A 26 5.40 1.87 -19.21
CA PHE A 26 5.11 2.09 -20.63
C PHE A 26 4.52 3.49 -20.89
N THR A 27 3.63 3.95 -20.01
CA THR A 27 3.03 5.29 -20.10
C THR A 27 4.06 6.39 -19.83
N LEU A 28 4.95 6.17 -18.87
CA LEU A 28 6.06 7.07 -18.56
C LEU A 28 7.00 7.22 -19.76
N PHE A 29 7.36 6.12 -20.41
CA PHE A 29 8.26 6.14 -21.56
C PHE A 29 7.62 6.78 -22.81
N SER A 30 6.34 6.50 -23.05
CA SER A 30 5.66 6.95 -24.28
C SER A 30 5.15 8.39 -24.20
N SER A 31 4.56 8.78 -23.07
CA SER A 31 3.84 10.05 -22.95
C SER A 31 4.52 11.05 -22.00
N HIS A 32 5.64 10.68 -21.35
CA HIS A 32 6.31 11.47 -20.32
C HIS A 32 5.39 11.98 -19.21
N ARG A 33 4.25 11.29 -19.01
CA ARG A 33 3.21 11.63 -18.05
C ARG A 33 3.06 10.51 -17.05
N ILE A 34 2.83 10.89 -15.80
CA ILE A 34 2.53 9.94 -14.74
C ILE A 34 1.05 9.60 -14.78
N ASP A 35 0.73 8.32 -14.93
CA ASP A 35 -0.65 7.85 -14.87
C ASP A 35 -1.12 7.74 -13.43
N SER A 36 -1.84 8.76 -12.97
CA SER A 36 -2.38 8.85 -11.61
C SER A 36 -3.28 7.66 -11.25
N TYR A 37 -4.09 7.16 -12.20
CA TYR A 37 -4.95 6.00 -11.94
C TYR A 37 -4.12 4.73 -11.71
N GLY A 38 -3.08 4.53 -12.51
CA GLY A 38 -2.12 3.44 -12.33
C GLY A 38 -1.47 3.45 -10.95
N LEU A 39 -1.04 4.62 -10.46
CA LEU A 39 -0.46 4.77 -9.11
C LEU A 39 -1.47 4.39 -8.02
N PHE A 40 -2.71 4.83 -8.14
CA PHE A 40 -3.76 4.48 -7.19
C PHE A 40 -4.01 2.97 -7.15
N VAL A 41 -4.16 2.34 -8.31
CA VAL A 41 -4.36 0.89 -8.42
C VAL A 41 -3.15 0.12 -7.84
N LEU A 42 -1.93 0.59 -8.13
CA LEU A 42 -0.70 0.00 -7.57
C LEU A 42 -0.70 0.06 -6.04
N SER A 43 -1.11 1.18 -5.45
CA SER A 43 -1.17 1.35 -4.00
C SER A 43 -2.09 0.33 -3.32
N ILE A 44 -3.25 0.04 -3.94
CA ILE A 44 -4.19 -0.98 -3.47
C ILE A 44 -3.55 -2.37 -3.52
N PHE A 45 -2.90 -2.72 -4.63
CA PHE A 45 -2.24 -4.02 -4.78
C PHE A 45 -1.10 -4.22 -3.78
N VAL A 46 -0.33 -3.17 -3.50
CA VAL A 46 0.76 -3.22 -2.50
C VAL A 46 0.19 -3.39 -1.09
N ALA A 47 -0.79 -2.58 -0.69
CA ALA A 47 -1.46 -2.69 0.61
C ALA A 47 -2.06 -4.10 0.81
N SER A 48 -2.73 -4.59 -0.23
CA SER A 48 -3.29 -5.92 -0.35
C SER A 48 -2.27 -7.06 -0.12
N LEU A 49 -1.10 -6.98 -0.75
CA LEU A 49 -0.02 -7.96 -0.58
C LEU A 49 0.56 -7.93 0.85
N LEU A 50 0.73 -6.73 1.41
CA LEU A 50 1.25 -6.55 2.76
C LEU A 50 0.30 -7.14 3.80
N GLU A 51 -1.01 -6.91 3.68
CA GLU A 51 -2.01 -7.53 4.57
C GLU A 51 -1.99 -9.06 4.46
N LEU A 52 -1.98 -9.59 3.23
CA LEU A 52 -1.95 -11.03 3.00
C LEU A 52 -0.71 -11.67 3.62
N HIS A 53 0.45 -11.00 3.58
CA HIS A 53 1.67 -11.51 4.19
C HIS A 53 1.68 -11.35 5.73
N THR A 54 1.03 -10.30 6.24
CA THR A 54 1.01 -10.00 7.68
C THR A 54 0.05 -10.91 8.43
N PHE A 55 -1.22 -10.94 8.02
CA PHE A 55 -2.30 -11.66 8.70
C PHE A 55 -2.75 -12.93 7.97
N GLY A 56 -2.26 -13.19 6.75
CA GLY A 56 -2.72 -14.34 5.96
C GLY A 56 -4.18 -14.24 5.51
N LYS A 57 -4.75 -13.03 5.59
CA LYS A 57 -6.12 -12.66 5.23
C LYS A 57 -6.08 -11.27 4.60
N MET A 58 -7.16 -10.91 3.92
CA MET A 58 -7.27 -9.68 3.17
C MET A 58 -8.53 -8.97 3.63
N SER A 59 -8.39 -7.82 4.28
CA SER A 59 -9.55 -7.12 4.84
C SER A 59 -10.41 -6.49 3.73
N TYR A 60 -9.78 -6.14 2.60
CA TYR A 60 -10.43 -5.47 1.47
C TYR A 60 -11.15 -6.40 0.49
N ILE A 61 -10.87 -7.71 0.49
CA ILE A 61 -11.52 -8.69 -0.39
C ILE A 61 -12.30 -9.70 0.45
N GLY A 62 -13.50 -9.29 0.88
CA GLY A 62 -14.64 -10.17 1.17
C GLY A 62 -14.43 -11.31 2.18
N GLY A 63 -13.43 -11.24 3.05
CA GLY A 63 -13.24 -12.21 4.12
C GLY A 63 -14.03 -11.78 5.35
N ASP A 64 -15.30 -12.17 5.43
CA ASP A 64 -16.14 -11.96 6.61
C ASP A 64 -15.41 -12.46 7.86
N SER A 65 -14.90 -11.53 8.67
CA SER A 65 -14.27 -11.81 9.96
C SER A 65 -15.29 -11.77 11.09
N LYS A 66 -16.60 -11.86 10.78
CA LYS A 66 -17.64 -12.16 11.76
C LYS A 66 -17.50 -13.61 12.23
N GLY A 67 -16.65 -13.85 13.23
CA GLY A 67 -16.71 -15.07 14.02
C GLY A 67 -15.40 -15.82 14.25
N ARG A 68 -14.24 -15.29 13.87
CA ARG A 68 -12.95 -15.82 14.34
C ARG A 68 -12.43 -14.89 15.42
N GLN A 69 -12.21 -15.41 16.63
CA GLN A 69 -11.39 -14.78 17.66
C GLN A 69 -10.17 -14.18 16.96
N THR A 70 -10.13 -12.85 16.89
CA THR A 70 -8.90 -12.13 16.58
C THR A 70 -7.94 -12.51 17.68
N ASP A 71 -6.80 -13.07 17.30
CA ASP A 71 -5.79 -13.44 18.27
C ASP A 71 -5.40 -12.16 19.03
N GLU A 72 -5.28 -12.21 20.36
CA GLU A 72 -4.96 -11.01 21.16
C GLU A 72 -3.65 -10.34 20.67
N MET A 73 -2.78 -11.17 20.10
CA MET A 73 -1.55 -10.77 19.44
C MET A 73 -1.79 -9.98 18.14
N GLU A 74 -2.78 -10.33 17.32
CA GLU A 74 -3.16 -9.57 16.11
C GLU A 74 -3.70 -8.19 16.50
N GLU A 75 -4.55 -8.10 17.54
CA GLU A 75 -5.09 -6.82 18.02
C GLU A 75 -3.99 -5.91 18.57
N HIS A 76 -3.04 -6.49 19.32
CA HIS A 76 -1.88 -5.76 19.83
C HIS A 76 -1.02 -5.18 18.69
N ILE A 77 -0.76 -5.97 17.63
CA ILE A 77 -0.02 -5.50 16.45
C ILE A 77 -0.74 -4.33 15.78
N VAL A 78 -2.06 -4.42 15.58
CA VAL A 78 -2.84 -3.34 14.97
C VAL A 78 -2.75 -2.07 15.82
N ARG A 79 -2.94 -2.19 17.14
CA ARG A 79 -2.94 -1.04 18.06
C ARG A 79 -1.60 -0.30 18.08
N VAL A 80 -0.49 -1.04 18.16
CA VAL A 80 0.87 -0.46 18.15
C VAL A 80 1.18 0.15 16.78
N SER A 81 0.81 -0.56 15.71
CA SER A 81 1.10 -0.12 14.34
C SER A 81 0.36 1.16 13.99
N SER A 82 -0.89 1.35 14.43
CA SER A 82 -1.66 2.57 14.14
C SER A 82 -1.00 3.85 14.67
N LYS A 83 -0.36 3.79 15.84
CA LYS A 83 0.37 4.94 16.40
C LYS A 83 1.64 5.23 15.60
N ILE A 84 2.38 4.19 15.22
CA ILE A 84 3.62 4.32 14.46
C ILE A 84 3.33 4.78 13.02
N SER A 85 2.28 4.25 12.39
CA SER A 85 1.87 4.61 11.02
C SER A 85 1.46 6.06 10.91
N TYR A 86 0.87 6.65 11.96
CA TYR A 86 0.59 8.08 11.99
C TYR A 86 1.87 8.91 11.87
N PHE A 87 2.87 8.65 12.72
CA PHE A 87 4.14 9.38 12.67
C PHE A 87 4.90 9.11 11.35
N ALA A 88 4.90 7.87 10.87
CA ALA A 88 5.50 7.52 9.59
C ALA A 88 4.83 8.28 8.43
N LEU A 89 3.51 8.35 8.41
CA LEU A 89 2.76 9.08 7.39
C LEU A 89 3.07 10.58 7.44
N MET A 90 3.14 11.17 8.63
CA MET A 90 3.50 12.59 8.79
C MET A 90 4.88 12.90 8.20
N VAL A 91 5.87 12.04 8.43
CA VAL A 91 7.21 12.19 7.83
C VAL A 91 7.15 12.05 6.31
N ILE A 92 6.40 11.07 5.79
CA ILE A 92 6.23 10.89 4.34
C ILE A 92 5.59 12.13 3.70
N VAL A 93 4.54 12.66 4.30
CA VAL A 93 3.85 13.88 3.81
C VAL A 93 4.80 15.07 3.80
N LEU A 94 5.60 15.27 4.86
CA LEU A 94 6.60 16.33 4.92
C LEU A 94 7.64 16.21 3.80
N ILE A 95 8.14 15.00 3.53
CA ILE A 95 9.09 14.76 2.44
C ILE A 95 8.45 15.08 1.09
N ILE A 96 7.23 14.60 0.84
CA ILE A 96 6.52 14.86 -0.42
C ILE A 96 6.29 16.35 -0.62
N MET A 97 5.84 17.07 0.41
CA MET A 97 5.64 18.51 0.33
C MET A 97 6.96 19.25 0.06
N SER A 98 8.04 18.90 0.77
CA SER A 98 9.35 19.53 0.58
C SER A 98 9.89 19.34 -0.85
N VAL A 99 9.75 18.12 -1.40
CA VAL A 99 10.14 17.82 -2.78
C VAL A 99 9.25 18.57 -3.78
N THR A 100 7.96 18.67 -3.49
CA THR A 100 7.01 19.38 -4.35
C THR A 100 7.33 20.85 -4.44
N GLU A 101 7.53 21.51 -3.30
CA GLU A 101 7.85 22.93 -3.22
C GLU A 101 9.20 23.24 -3.89
N TYR A 102 10.18 22.33 -3.77
CA TYR A 102 11.45 22.45 -4.48
C TYR A 102 11.31 22.32 -6.01
N LEU A 103 10.33 21.54 -6.49
CA LEU A 103 10.07 21.32 -7.92
C LEU A 103 9.03 22.30 -8.49
N ASP A 104 8.47 23.17 -7.66
CA ASP A 104 7.41 24.10 -8.03
C ASP A 104 7.97 25.15 -9.01
N GLY A 105 7.63 24.99 -10.29
CA GLY A 105 8.26 25.70 -11.42
C GLY A 105 8.41 24.86 -12.69
N GLN A 106 8.25 23.54 -12.60
CA GLN A 106 8.15 22.67 -13.78
C GLN A 106 6.69 22.55 -14.26
N GLU A 107 6.43 23.02 -15.47
CA GLU A 107 5.11 22.89 -16.11
C GLU A 107 4.74 21.41 -16.27
N GLY A 108 3.76 20.93 -15.49
CA GLY A 108 3.25 19.55 -15.57
C GLY A 108 3.07 18.82 -14.24
N PHE A 109 3.55 19.37 -13.11
CA PHE A 109 3.45 18.73 -11.79
C PHE A 109 2.14 18.98 -11.03
N ASN A 110 1.11 19.49 -11.71
CA ASN A 110 -0.14 19.82 -11.04
C ASN A 110 -0.87 18.54 -10.61
N ASN A 111 -1.18 18.41 -9.31
CA ASN A 111 -1.89 17.28 -8.65
C ASN A 111 -1.13 15.97 -8.39
N ILE A 112 0.08 15.78 -8.93
CA ILE A 112 0.90 14.58 -8.66
C ILE A 112 1.23 14.41 -7.16
N PRO A 113 1.63 15.48 -6.43
CA PRO A 113 1.92 15.39 -5.00
C PRO A 113 0.73 14.91 -4.17
N LEU A 114 -0.46 15.44 -4.46
CA LEU A 114 -1.68 15.10 -3.75
C LEU A 114 -2.03 13.62 -3.95
N MET A 115 -1.90 13.13 -5.19
CA MET A 115 -2.12 11.72 -5.50
C MET A 115 -1.10 10.81 -4.78
N LEU A 116 0.16 11.25 -4.67
CA LEU A 116 1.21 10.49 -3.98
C LEU A 116 0.92 10.40 -2.48
N VAL A 117 0.52 11.52 -1.84
CA VAL A 117 0.08 11.53 -0.44
C VAL A 117 -1.11 10.59 -0.24
N PHE A 118 -2.11 10.66 -1.12
CA PHE A 118 -3.28 9.79 -1.05
C PHE A 118 -2.90 8.30 -1.13
N CYS A 119 -2.05 7.92 -2.08
CA CYS A 119 -1.53 6.55 -2.19
C CYS A 119 -0.73 6.14 -0.94
N ALA A 120 0.07 7.06 -0.38
CA ALA A 120 0.83 6.80 0.83
C ALA A 120 -0.07 6.51 2.04
N THR A 121 -1.23 7.18 2.17
CA THR A 121 -2.17 6.89 3.26
C THR A 121 -2.66 5.44 3.26
N ILE A 122 -2.88 4.87 2.07
CA ILE A 122 -3.36 3.49 1.89
C ILE A 122 -2.26 2.47 2.24
N VAL A 123 -1.03 2.76 1.86
CA VAL A 123 0.10 1.82 2.02
C VAL A 123 0.74 1.89 3.41
N THR A 124 0.74 3.05 4.06
CA THR A 124 1.52 3.26 5.29
C THR A 124 1.10 2.35 6.44
N LEU A 125 -0.21 2.21 6.68
CA LEU A 125 -0.71 1.35 7.75
C LEU A 125 -0.35 -0.14 7.54
N PRO A 126 -0.70 -0.79 6.40
CA PRO A 126 -0.35 -2.19 6.19
C PRO A 126 1.17 -2.41 6.10
N PHE A 127 1.93 -1.42 5.66
CA PHE A 127 3.39 -1.47 5.68
C PHE A 127 3.96 -1.50 7.10
N VAL A 128 3.48 -0.63 7.98
CA VAL A 128 3.92 -0.63 9.39
C VAL A 128 3.48 -1.91 10.09
N GLN A 129 2.25 -2.38 9.85
CA GLN A 129 1.78 -3.66 10.37
C GLN A 129 2.68 -4.83 9.96
N PHE A 130 3.09 -4.87 8.69
CA PHE A 130 4.03 -5.88 8.19
C PHE A 130 5.39 -5.83 8.91
N LEU A 131 5.94 -4.64 9.12
CA LEU A 131 7.21 -4.48 9.83
C LEU A 131 7.11 -4.91 11.30
N VAL A 132 6.02 -4.51 11.97
CA VAL A 132 5.78 -4.85 13.37
C VAL A 132 5.55 -6.36 13.52
N ALA A 133 4.75 -6.98 12.65
CA ALA A 133 4.49 -8.42 12.66
C ALA A 133 5.76 -9.25 12.43
N LYS A 134 6.70 -8.76 11.60
CA LYS A 134 8.00 -9.42 11.40
C LYS A 134 8.89 -9.38 12.66
N LYS A 135 8.68 -8.44 13.57
CA LYS A 135 9.43 -8.34 14.82
C LYS A 135 8.92 -9.30 15.91
N TYR A 136 7.67 -9.72 15.82
CA TYR A 136 7.02 -10.62 16.79
C TYR A 136 6.91 -12.09 16.33
N LYS A 137 7.34 -12.40 15.09
CA LYS A 137 7.53 -13.77 14.58
C LYS A 137 8.98 -14.19 14.74
#